data_AF-A0AAN5YEK9-F1
#
_entry.id   AF-A0AAN5YEK9-F1
#
_cell.length_a   1.000
_cell.length_b   1.000
_cell.length_c   1.000
_cell.angle_alpha   90.00
_cell.angle_beta   90.00
_cell.angle_gamma   90.00
#
_symmetry.space_group_name_H-M   'P 1'
#
loop_
_entity.id
_entity.type
_entity.pdbx_description
1 polymer ?
#
loop_
_entity_poly.entity_id
_entity_poly.type
_entity_poly.pdbx_seq_one_letter_code
_entity_poly.pdbx_strand_id
1 'polypeptide(L)'
;MKGNYIYHISGRSPKVTGNTLLHAMKVNNYWYGNSGYAFEISSGAYVLAEGNVFQNVKVVAESPISGKLFTSPDSTTNKVCSSYLGHTCQVNGFTSSGTFKQADESFLSKFKGENIASSPAYTTVVSSVTSNAGQGKL
;
A
#
# COMPACT_ATOMS: atom_id res chain seq x y z
N MET A 1 4.15 0.68 -7.86
CA MET A 1 4.63 -0.67 -7.47
C MET A 1 3.44 -1.58 -7.36
N LYS A 2 3.32 -2.61 -8.22
CA LYS A 2 2.24 -3.61 -8.20
C LYS A 2 2.87 -5.00 -8.16
N GLY A 3 2.31 -5.93 -7.38
CA GLY A 3 2.68 -7.34 -7.44
C GLY A 3 4.08 -7.70 -6.91
N ASN A 4 4.67 -6.89 -6.02
CA ASN A 4 6.04 -7.14 -5.53
C ASN A 4 6.04 -8.00 -4.28
N TYR A 5 7.03 -8.89 -4.18
CA TYR A 5 7.31 -9.63 -2.96
C TYR A 5 8.43 -8.93 -2.18
N ILE A 6 8.11 -8.41 -1.00
CA ILE A 6 9.03 -7.69 -0.14
C ILE A 6 9.30 -8.58 1.09
N TYR A 7 10.42 -9.31 1.03
CA TYR A 7 10.77 -10.37 1.96
C TYR A 7 11.96 -10.00 2.83
N HIS A 8 11.86 -10.26 4.14
CA HIS A 8 12.96 -10.20 5.11
C HIS A 8 13.66 -8.83 5.21
N ILE A 9 12.87 -7.79 5.44
CA ILE A 9 13.31 -6.38 5.52
C ILE A 9 13.33 -5.87 6.96
N SER A 10 14.07 -4.78 7.21
CA SER A 10 14.14 -4.13 8.55
C SER A 10 13.69 -2.66 8.56
N GLY A 11 13.45 -2.05 7.39
CA GLY A 11 13.19 -0.62 7.25
C GLY A 11 12.99 -0.17 5.80
N ARG A 12 12.53 1.08 5.61
CA ARG A 12 12.58 1.85 4.35
C ARG A 12 12.10 1.12 3.09
N SER A 13 11.01 0.38 3.21
CA SER A 13 10.52 -0.48 2.13
C SER A 13 9.08 -0.14 1.74
N PRO A 14 8.85 1.06 1.18
CA PRO A 14 9.80 2.14 0.84
C PRO A 14 9.84 3.31 1.85
N LYS A 15 10.89 4.13 1.76
CA LYS A 15 10.91 5.50 2.31
C LYS A 15 10.37 6.46 1.26
N VAL A 16 9.37 7.27 1.61
CA VAL A 16 8.71 8.22 0.71
C VAL A 16 8.95 9.64 1.20
N THR A 17 9.63 10.43 0.38
CA THR A 17 9.95 11.84 0.68
C THR A 17 9.79 12.72 -0.57
N GLY A 18 9.80 14.04 -0.38
CA GLY A 18 9.70 15.02 -1.45
C GLY A 18 8.28 15.15 -2.03
N ASN A 19 8.13 15.93 -3.10
CA ASN A 19 6.85 16.10 -3.84
C ASN A 19 6.49 14.86 -4.67
N THR A 20 6.72 13.68 -4.11
CA THR A 20 6.53 12.40 -4.78
C THR A 20 5.08 12.00 -4.60
N LEU A 21 4.33 12.03 -5.70
CA LEU A 21 3.02 11.42 -5.77
C LEU A 21 3.19 9.91 -5.90
N LEU A 22 3.56 9.28 -4.79
CA LEU A 22 3.91 7.88 -4.79
C LEU A 22 2.63 7.04 -4.80
N HIS A 23 2.15 6.77 -6.00
CA HIS A 23 1.18 5.70 -6.27
C HIS A 23 1.82 4.31 -6.10
N ALA A 24 2.70 4.11 -5.12
CA ALA A 24 3.52 2.91 -4.99
C ALA A 24 3.15 2.01 -3.81
N MET A 25 1.95 2.13 -3.29
CA MET A 25 1.30 0.99 -2.63
C MET A 25 0.05 0.54 -3.38
N LYS A 26 0.08 0.77 -4.70
CA LYS A 26 -0.94 0.28 -5.61
C LYS A 26 -0.81 -1.21 -5.74
N VAL A 27 -1.76 -1.92 -5.14
CA VAL A 27 -2.20 -3.24 -5.57
C VAL A 27 -1.22 -4.39 -5.34
N ASN A 28 -1.61 -5.23 -4.38
CA ASN A 28 -1.21 -6.61 -4.30
C ASN A 28 0.29 -6.80 -4.05
N ASN A 29 0.87 -6.06 -3.12
CA ASN A 29 2.21 -6.34 -2.66
C ASN A 29 2.12 -7.18 -1.38
N TYR A 30 3.05 -8.12 -1.23
CA TYR A 30 3.14 -9.01 -0.08
C TYR A 30 4.39 -8.65 0.72
N TRP A 31 4.20 -8.16 1.94
CA TRP A 31 5.29 -7.95 2.90
C TRP A 31 5.34 -9.13 3.85
N TYR A 32 6.50 -9.80 3.90
CA TYR A 32 6.71 -10.93 4.80
C TYR A 32 8.00 -10.80 5.60
N GLY A 33 7.88 -10.91 6.92
CA GLY A 33 9.02 -11.00 7.83
C GLY A 33 9.75 -9.67 7.99
N ASN A 34 9.15 -8.74 8.73
CA ASN A 34 9.79 -7.47 9.06
C ASN A 34 9.91 -7.31 10.58
N SER A 35 11.16 -7.26 11.07
CA SER A 35 11.49 -7.10 12.48
C SER A 35 11.51 -5.64 12.96
N GLY A 36 11.53 -4.69 12.01
CA GLY A 36 11.53 -3.24 12.25
C GLY A 36 10.25 -2.57 11.73
N TYR A 37 10.39 -1.64 10.79
CA TYR A 37 9.28 -0.90 10.18
C TYR A 37 9.23 -1.07 8.66
N ALA A 38 8.05 -0.97 8.03
CA ALA A 38 7.95 -1.06 6.57
C ALA A 38 8.00 0.32 5.92
N PHE A 39 7.08 1.23 6.25
CA PHE A 39 6.94 2.55 5.64
C PHE A 39 7.55 3.65 6.48
N GLU A 40 8.22 4.58 5.81
CA GLU A 40 8.61 5.86 6.37
C GLU A 40 8.07 6.96 5.43
N ILE A 41 7.16 7.79 5.94
CA ILE A 41 6.42 8.77 5.13
C ILE A 41 6.72 10.17 5.66
N SER A 42 7.51 10.93 4.90
CA SER A 42 7.88 12.30 5.24
C SER A 42 6.94 13.32 4.58
N SER A 43 7.10 14.60 4.94
CA SER A 43 6.29 15.69 4.39
C SER A 43 6.40 15.77 2.86
N GLY A 44 5.29 16.13 2.21
CA GLY A 44 5.17 16.19 0.74
C GLY A 44 4.86 14.85 0.07
N ALA A 45 4.98 13.73 0.78
CA ALA A 45 4.63 12.42 0.26
C ALA A 45 3.12 12.19 0.26
N TYR A 46 2.62 11.62 -0.83
CA TYR A 46 1.24 11.16 -0.97
C TYR A 46 1.23 9.66 -1.22
N VAL A 47 0.60 8.89 -0.33
CA VAL A 47 0.61 7.42 -0.41
C VAL A 47 -0.83 6.89 -0.37
N LEU A 48 -1.19 6.12 -1.40
CA LEU A 48 -2.43 5.33 -1.43
C LEU A 48 -2.06 3.84 -1.33
N ALA A 49 -2.53 3.18 -0.27
CA ALA A 49 -2.28 1.78 0.04
C ALA A 49 -3.58 0.99 0.07
N GLU A 50 -3.78 0.13 -0.93
CA GLU A 50 -4.96 -0.70 -1.09
C GLU A 50 -4.62 -2.12 -1.55
N GLY A 51 -5.40 -3.11 -1.09
CA GLY A 51 -5.26 -4.51 -1.51
C GLY A 51 -3.90 -5.14 -1.22
N ASN A 52 -3.16 -4.64 -0.22
CA ASN A 52 -1.87 -5.18 0.20
C ASN A 52 -2.02 -6.24 1.28
N VAL A 53 -1.02 -7.11 1.42
CA VAL A 53 -0.96 -8.11 2.50
C VAL A 53 0.30 -7.90 3.32
N PHE A 54 0.12 -7.70 4.62
CA PHE A 54 1.18 -7.57 5.61
C PHE A 54 1.18 -8.80 6.51
N GLN A 55 2.26 -9.57 6.49
CA GLN A 55 2.42 -10.75 7.31
C GLN A 55 3.73 -10.70 8.10
N ASN A 56 3.63 -10.89 9.42
CA ASN A 56 4.77 -10.80 10.34
C ASN A 56 5.55 -9.46 10.21
N VAL A 57 4.83 -8.34 10.11
CA VAL A 57 5.41 -6.99 10.01
C VAL A 57 5.19 -6.25 11.33
N LYS A 58 6.26 -6.08 12.12
CA LYS A 58 6.16 -5.49 13.48
C LYS A 58 5.56 -4.08 13.48
N VAL A 59 6.10 -3.19 12.65
CA VAL A 59 5.58 -1.83 12.45
C VAL A 59 5.30 -1.64 10.97
N VAL A 60 4.04 -1.40 10.60
CA VAL A 60 3.71 -1.18 9.18
C VAL A 60 4.19 0.20 8.75
N ALA A 61 3.82 1.27 9.45
CA ALA A 61 4.39 2.60 9.20
C ALA A 61 5.00 3.20 10.46
N GLU A 62 6.21 3.73 10.32
CA GLU A 62 6.93 4.39 11.40
C GLU A 62 6.33 5.78 11.68
N SER A 63 6.16 6.07 12.97
CA SER A 63 5.65 7.36 13.47
C SER A 63 6.84 8.27 13.84
N PRO A 64 6.75 9.59 13.60
CA PRO A 64 5.60 10.35 13.10
C PRO A 64 5.44 10.33 11.57
N ILE A 65 4.21 10.05 11.12
CA ILE A 65 3.83 10.17 9.70
C ILE A 65 3.61 11.65 9.40
N SER A 66 4.49 12.23 8.58
CA SER A 66 4.45 13.66 8.24
C SER A 66 3.85 13.94 6.84
N GLY A 67 3.64 12.90 6.04
CA GLY A 67 2.97 12.98 4.74
C GLY A 67 1.48 12.69 4.81
N LYS A 68 0.86 12.51 3.63
CA LYS A 68 -0.55 12.19 3.47
C LYS A 68 -0.73 10.74 3.06
N LEU A 69 -1.60 10.02 3.76
CA LEU A 69 -1.73 8.58 3.62
C LEU A 69 -3.19 8.12 3.65
N PHE A 70 -3.56 7.31 2.68
CA PHE A 70 -4.85 6.63 2.62
C PHE A 70 -4.61 5.11 2.58
N THR A 71 -5.00 4.39 3.63
CA THR A 71 -4.74 2.95 3.81
C THR A 71 -5.98 2.09 3.61
N SER A 72 -6.98 2.62 2.91
CA SER A 72 -8.23 1.91 2.63
C SER A 72 -8.83 1.23 3.88
N PRO A 73 -9.15 2.01 4.93
CA PRO A 73 -9.40 1.49 6.28
C PRO A 73 -10.61 0.57 6.36
N ASP A 74 -11.63 0.80 5.55
CA ASP A 74 -12.86 0.02 5.48
C ASP A 74 -13.55 0.16 4.13
N SER A 75 -14.47 -0.75 3.83
CA SER A 75 -15.20 -0.81 2.56
C SER A 75 -16.12 0.40 2.32
N THR A 76 -16.46 1.17 3.35
CA THR A 76 -17.32 2.36 3.23
C THR A 76 -16.50 3.56 2.79
N THR A 77 -15.43 3.87 3.51
CA THR A 77 -14.48 4.94 3.14
C THR A 77 -13.87 4.66 1.78
N ASN A 78 -13.61 3.39 1.43
CA ASN A 78 -13.09 3.02 0.12
C ASN A 78 -13.97 3.39 -1.08
N LYS A 79 -15.27 3.69 -0.87
CA LYS A 79 -16.15 4.15 -1.94
C LYS A 79 -15.71 5.50 -2.51
N VAL A 80 -15.02 6.32 -1.72
CA VAL A 80 -14.47 7.61 -2.15
C VAL A 80 -13.55 7.46 -3.36
N CYS A 81 -12.86 6.32 -3.45
CA CYS A 81 -11.98 6.00 -4.55
C CYS A 81 -12.71 5.89 -5.89
N SER A 82 -14.00 5.54 -5.91
CA SER A 82 -14.75 5.42 -7.16
C SER A 82 -14.81 6.75 -7.93
N SER A 83 -15.00 7.85 -7.20
CA SER A 83 -15.10 9.20 -7.78
C SER A 83 -13.79 9.74 -8.35
N TYR A 84 -12.64 9.27 -7.84
CA TYR A 84 -11.32 9.77 -8.21
C TYR A 84 -10.55 8.79 -9.08
N LEU A 85 -10.62 7.50 -8.74
CA LEU A 85 -9.85 6.41 -9.31
C LEU A 85 -10.66 5.49 -10.24
N GLY A 86 -11.97 5.72 -10.37
CA GLY A 86 -12.86 4.93 -11.23
C GLY A 86 -13.18 3.53 -10.70
N HIS A 87 -12.76 3.19 -9.49
CA HIS A 87 -13.07 1.93 -8.83
C HIS A 87 -13.05 2.06 -7.30
N THR A 88 -13.71 1.13 -6.60
CA THR A 88 -13.70 1.07 -5.14
C THR A 88 -12.39 0.50 -4.63
N CYS A 89 -11.71 1.21 -3.73
CA CYS A 89 -10.44 0.75 -3.16
C CYS A 89 -10.61 -0.57 -2.39
N GLN A 90 -9.57 -1.40 -2.38
CA GLN A 90 -9.58 -2.67 -1.66
C GLN A 90 -8.96 -2.55 -0.26
N VAL A 91 -9.57 -3.18 0.73
CA VAL A 91 -9.01 -3.25 2.09
C VAL A 91 -7.70 -4.03 2.11
N ASN A 92 -6.79 -3.64 3.01
CA ASN A 92 -5.52 -4.34 3.23
C ASN A 92 -5.70 -5.51 4.20
N GLY A 93 -5.00 -6.61 3.95
CA GLY A 93 -4.93 -7.77 4.84
C GLY A 93 -3.76 -7.65 5.81
N PHE A 94 -4.00 -7.87 7.10
CA PHE A 94 -2.97 -7.88 8.14
C PHE A 94 -3.00 -9.21 8.87
N THR A 95 -1.84 -9.87 8.98
CA THR A 95 -1.66 -11.11 9.73
C THR A 95 -0.44 -10.96 10.60
N SER A 96 -0.60 -11.09 11.93
CA SER A 96 0.50 -10.94 12.90
C SER A 96 1.36 -9.69 12.66
N SER A 97 0.71 -8.58 12.31
CA SER A 97 1.37 -7.34 11.89
C SER A 97 0.79 -6.13 12.61
N GLY A 98 1.56 -5.04 12.66
CA GLY A 98 1.13 -3.76 13.22
C GLY A 98 -0.08 -3.15 12.50
N THR A 99 -0.74 -2.19 13.14
CA THR A 99 -1.89 -1.50 12.56
C THR A 99 -1.45 -0.49 11.50
N PHE A 100 -2.29 -0.30 10.47
CA PHE A 100 -2.07 0.68 9.42
C PHE A 100 -3.43 1.25 8.98
N LYS A 101 -3.86 2.31 9.65
CA LYS A 101 -5.16 2.94 9.45
C LYS A 101 -5.00 4.45 9.34
N GLN A 102 -5.06 4.99 8.13
CA GLN A 102 -5.12 6.42 7.81
C GLN A 102 -6.09 6.64 6.64
N ALA A 103 -6.77 7.77 6.63
CA ALA A 103 -7.86 8.07 5.68
C ALA A 103 -7.75 9.50 5.12
N ASP A 104 -6.55 9.95 4.78
CA ASP A 104 -6.39 11.27 4.15
C ASP A 104 -6.93 11.24 2.71
N GLU A 105 -8.04 11.91 2.46
CA GLU A 105 -8.67 11.95 1.12
C GLU A 105 -8.20 13.16 0.27
N SER A 106 -7.58 14.15 0.90
CA SER A 106 -7.23 15.45 0.30
C SER A 106 -6.40 15.36 -0.99
N PHE A 107 -5.62 14.30 -1.15
CA PHE A 107 -4.76 14.10 -2.32
C PHE A 107 -5.36 13.16 -3.37
N LEU A 108 -6.52 12.54 -3.11
CA LEU A 108 -7.15 11.62 -4.06
C LEU A 108 -7.55 12.31 -5.36
N SER A 109 -7.91 13.59 -5.27
CA SER A 109 -8.20 14.45 -6.43
C SER A 109 -7.03 14.51 -7.43
N LYS A 110 -5.78 14.36 -6.96
CA LYS A 110 -4.58 14.35 -7.82
C LYS A 110 -4.48 13.11 -8.70
N PHE A 111 -5.24 12.05 -8.42
CA PHE A 111 -5.29 10.86 -9.25
C PHE A 111 -6.38 10.91 -10.33
N LYS A 112 -7.23 11.93 -10.31
CA LYS A 112 -8.30 12.07 -11.29
C LYS A 112 -7.70 12.30 -12.69
N GLY A 113 -7.99 11.39 -13.61
CA GLY A 113 -7.47 11.44 -14.99
C GLY A 113 -6.15 10.69 -15.20
N GLU A 114 -5.58 10.10 -14.16
CA GLU A 114 -4.38 9.27 -14.27
C GLU A 114 -4.73 7.81 -14.59
N ASN A 115 -3.83 7.10 -15.28
CA ASN A 115 -4.00 5.67 -15.55
C ASN A 115 -3.77 4.85 -14.28
N ILE A 116 -4.87 4.34 -13.72
CA ILE A 116 -4.86 3.68 -12.42
C ILE A 116 -4.99 2.16 -12.59
N ALA A 117 -3.97 1.44 -12.12
CA ALA A 117 -3.96 -0.02 -12.14
C ALA A 117 -5.12 -0.60 -11.31
N SER A 118 -5.84 -1.57 -11.89
CA SER A 118 -6.92 -2.31 -11.22
C SER A 118 -6.41 -3.08 -9.99
N SER A 119 -7.26 -3.08 -8.96
CA SER A 119 -7.05 -3.61 -7.61
C SER A 119 -7.90 -4.86 -7.33
N PRO A 120 -7.38 -6.07 -7.57
CA PRO A 120 -8.03 -7.30 -7.13
C PRO A 120 -7.94 -7.46 -5.60
N ALA A 121 -8.86 -8.23 -5.04
CA ALA A 121 -8.95 -8.47 -3.61
C ALA A 121 -7.64 -9.05 -3.03
N TYR A 122 -7.31 -8.62 -1.80
CA TYR A 122 -6.07 -9.00 -1.11
C TYR A 122 -5.89 -10.53 -0.96
N THR A 123 -6.96 -11.32 -1.01
CA THR A 123 -6.96 -12.78 -0.89
C THR A 123 -6.23 -13.50 -2.03
N THR A 124 -6.21 -12.90 -3.23
CA THR A 124 -5.55 -13.46 -4.42
C THR A 124 -4.09 -13.04 -4.56
N VAL A 125 -3.65 -12.12 -3.70
CA VAL A 125 -2.35 -11.47 -3.78
C VAL A 125 -1.24 -12.40 -3.42
N VAL A 126 -1.38 -13.13 -2.32
CA VAL A 126 -0.32 -13.99 -1.81
C VAL A 126 0.03 -15.06 -2.84
N SER A 127 -0.98 -15.73 -3.41
CA SER A 127 -0.76 -16.76 -4.43
C SER A 127 -0.21 -16.19 -5.74
N SER A 128 -0.72 -15.03 -6.19
CA SER A 128 -0.25 -14.37 -7.42
C SER A 128 1.19 -13.86 -7.28
N VAL A 129 1.52 -13.17 -6.20
CA VAL A 129 2.85 -12.59 -5.97
C VAL A 129 3.89 -13.69 -5.78
N THR A 130 3.61 -14.72 -4.96
CA THR A 130 4.56 -15.83 -4.78
C THR A 130 4.80 -16.64 -6.04
N SER A 131 3.82 -16.67 -6.96
CA SER A 131 3.95 -17.39 -8.23
C SER A 131 4.64 -16.59 -9.32
N ASN A 132 4.47 -15.25 -9.35
CA ASN A 132 4.91 -14.40 -10.46
C ASN A 132 6.05 -13.43 -10.12
N ALA A 133 6.32 -13.16 -8.83
CA ALA A 133 7.38 -12.23 -8.43
C ALA A 133 8.72 -12.95 -8.28
N GLY A 134 9.72 -12.51 -9.04
CA GLY A 134 11.09 -13.03 -8.99
C GLY A 134 11.64 -13.33 -10.39
N GLN A 135 12.97 -13.39 -10.50
CA GLN A 135 13.62 -13.76 -11.75
C GLN A 135 13.28 -15.22 -12.10
N GLY A 136 12.90 -15.48 -13.37
CA GLY A 136 12.55 -16.83 -13.86
C GLY A 136 11.08 -17.23 -13.73
N LYS A 137 10.18 -16.26 -13.51
CA LYS A 137 8.72 -16.47 -13.37
C LYS A 137 7.89 -15.81 -14.49
N LEU A 138 8.45 -15.72 -15.69
CA LEU A 138 7.82 -15.17 -16.90
C LEU A 138 7.20 -16.28 -17.75
#